data_AF-A0A3B9IQW3-F1
#
_entry.id   AF-A0A3B9IQW3-F1
#
_cell.length_a   1.000
_cell.length_b   1.000
_cell.length_c   1.000
_cell.angle_alpha   90.00
_cell.angle_beta   90.00
_cell.angle_gamma   90.00
#
_symmetry.space_group_name_H-M   'P 1'
#
loop_
_entity.id
_entity.type
_entity.pdbx_description
1 polymer ?
#
loop_
_entity_poly.entity_id
_entity_poly.type
_entity_poly.pdbx_seq_one_letter_code
_entity_poly.pdbx_strand_id
1 'polypeptide(L)'
;GVEIDEKRIVSSTGALEFEKVPGRLVVIGGGVIGLELGSVWSRLGSVVTVVEFMDRITPEMDGEVSKQFQRILGRQGLKFRLSTKVTG
;
A
#
# COMPACT_ATOMS: atom_id res chain seq x y z
N GLY A 1 -16.02 8.97 -3.86
CA GLY A 1 -15.18 9.01 -2.64
C GLY A 1 -15.80 8.04 -1.66
N VAL A 2 -15.01 7.15 -1.07
CA VAL A 2 -15.54 6.02 -0.30
C VAL A 2 -15.62 6.38 1.18
N GLU A 3 -16.71 5.98 1.84
CA GLU A 3 -16.88 6.14 3.29
C GLU A 3 -15.88 5.24 4.05
N ILE A 4 -15.21 5.79 5.06
CA ILE A 4 -14.26 5.07 5.91
C ILE A 4 -15.06 4.51 7.09
N ASP A 5 -15.18 3.18 7.14
CA ASP A 5 -15.97 2.47 8.16
C ASP A 5 -15.12 1.95 9.33
N GLU A 6 -13.80 2.08 9.24
CA GLU A 6 -12.79 1.55 10.18
C GLU A 6 -12.97 0.05 10.51
N LYS A 7 -13.62 -0.70 9.60
CA LYS A 7 -13.82 -2.16 9.70
C LYS A 7 -13.24 -2.90 8.51
N ARG A 8 -13.51 -2.41 7.30
CA ARG A 8 -13.01 -2.95 6.03
C ARG A 8 -12.29 -1.89 5.21
N ILE A 9 -12.82 -0.67 5.22
CA ILE A 9 -12.22 0.49 4.59
C ILE A 9 -11.71 1.36 5.75
N VAL A 10 -10.41 1.26 5.97
CA VAL A 10 -9.76 1.85 7.14
C VAL A 10 -8.80 2.95 6.73
N SER A 11 -8.57 3.89 7.63
CA SER A 11 -7.46 4.83 7.53
C SER A 11 -6.15 4.17 8.00
N SER A 12 -5.05 4.93 8.02
CA SER A 12 -3.80 4.47 8.64
C SER A 12 -3.97 4.15 10.13
N THR A 13 -4.91 4.82 10.81
CA THR A 13 -5.21 4.58 12.23
C THR A 13 -5.85 3.21 12.41
N GLY A 14 -6.95 2.91 11.70
CA GLY A 14 -7.59 1.59 11.78
C GLY A 14 -6.68 0.46 11.28
N ALA A 15 -5.81 0.74 10.31
CA ALA A 15 -4.82 -0.23 9.83
C ALA A 15 -3.75 -0.60 10.87
N LEU A 16 -3.60 0.14 11.98
CA LEU A 16 -2.75 -0.24 13.12
C LEU A 16 -3.48 -1.14 14.12
N GLU A 17 -4.81 -1.17 14.07
CA GLU A 17 -5.67 -1.81 15.06
C GLU A 17 -6.31 -3.12 14.56
N PHE A 18 -5.83 -3.67 13.44
CA PHE A 18 -6.33 -4.96 12.97
C PHE A 18 -6.11 -6.06 14.00
N GLU A 19 -7.22 -6.68 14.43
CA GLU A 19 -7.21 -7.78 15.41
C GLU A 19 -6.48 -9.04 14.92
N LYS A 20 -6.34 -9.19 13.60
CA LYS A 20 -5.65 -10.32 12.96
C LYS A 20 -5.00 -9.91 11.66
N VAL A 21 -3.98 -10.65 11.25
CA VAL A 21 -3.32 -10.48 9.95
C VAL A 21 -4.35 -10.71 8.82
N PRO A 22 -4.62 -9.72 7.95
CA PRO A 22 -5.51 -9.90 6.81
C PRO A 22 -4.93 -10.90 5.81
N GLY A 23 -5.73 -11.82 5.27
CA GLY A 23 -5.24 -12.70 4.20
C GLY A 23 -4.86 -11.94 2.93
N ARG A 24 -5.55 -10.83 2.64
CA ARG A 24 -5.26 -9.90 1.54
C ARG A 24 -5.49 -8.47 2.02
N LEU A 25 -4.58 -7.59 1.67
CA LEU A 25 -4.67 -6.16 1.98
C LEU A 25 -4.46 -5.34 0.71
N VAL A 26 -5.40 -4.45 0.42
CA VAL A 26 -5.26 -3.46 -0.66
C VAL A 26 -4.90 -2.12 -0.03
N VAL A 27 -3.80 -1.54 -0.47
CA VAL A 27 -3.35 -0.20 -0.07
C VAL A 27 -3.67 0.76 -1.21
N ILE A 28 -4.45 1.80 -0.93
CA ILE A 28 -4.78 2.84 -1.91
C ILE A 28 -3.82 4.01 -1.70
N GLY A 29 -2.98 4.28 -2.69
CA GLY A 29 -1.89 5.24 -2.64
C GLY A 29 -0.53 4.58 -2.32
N GLY A 30 0.47 4.92 -3.13
CA GLY A 30 1.88 4.55 -3.01
C GLY A 30 2.72 5.60 -2.29
N GLY A 31 2.12 6.33 -1.34
CA GLY A 31 2.82 7.24 -0.43
C GLY A 31 3.51 6.49 0.72
N VAL A 32 4.32 7.21 1.49
CA VAL A 32 5.18 6.64 2.55
C VAL A 32 4.38 5.81 3.57
N ILE A 33 3.29 6.36 4.11
CA ILE A 33 2.45 5.68 5.13
C ILE A 33 1.90 4.35 4.60
N GLY A 34 1.36 4.34 3.38
CA GLY A 34 0.79 3.15 2.77
C GLY A 34 1.83 2.05 2.54
N LEU A 35 3.05 2.43 2.14
CA LEU A 35 4.15 1.49 1.91
C LEU A 35 4.74 0.96 3.22
N GLU A 36 4.84 1.79 4.27
CA GLU A 36 5.31 1.38 5.59
C GLU A 36 4.37 0.35 6.21
N LEU A 37 3.08 0.68 6.31
CA LEU A 37 2.07 -0.24 6.86
C LEU A 37 1.88 -1.47 5.96
N GLY A 38 1.87 -1.28 4.64
CA GLY A 38 1.84 -2.40 3.69
C GLY A 38 3.02 -3.35 3.88
N SER A 39 4.21 -2.83 4.17
CA SER A 39 5.39 -3.65 4.46
C SER A 39 5.26 -4.42 5.77
N VAL A 40 4.74 -3.78 6.83
CA VAL A 40 4.47 -4.44 8.12
C VAL A 40 3.51 -5.62 7.91
N TRP A 41 2.36 -5.36 7.30
CA TRP A 41 1.35 -6.40 7.08
C TRP A 41 1.83 -7.50 6.12
N SER A 42 2.59 -7.15 5.09
CA SER A 42 3.20 -8.15 4.19
C SER A 42 4.15 -9.09 4.92
N ARG A 43 4.98 -8.56 5.84
CA ARG A 43 5.92 -9.37 6.64
C ARG A 43 5.21 -10.28 7.64
N LEU A 44 4.02 -9.88 8.10
CA LEU A 44 3.19 -10.71 8.97
C LEU A 44 2.39 -11.78 8.21
N GLY A 45 2.41 -11.76 6.88
CA GLY A 45 1.82 -12.80 6.03
C GLY A 45 0.68 -12.34 5.12
N SER A 46 0.30 -11.06 5.16
CA SER A 46 -0.73 -10.53 4.25
C SER A 46 -0.25 -10.51 2.81
N VAL A 47 -1.10 -10.88 1.86
CA VAL A 47 -0.84 -10.60 0.44
C VAL A 47 -1.21 -9.15 0.17
N VAL A 48 -0.21 -8.28 0.02
CA VAL A 48 -0.39 -6.84 -0.14
C VAL A 48 -0.34 -6.41 -1.60
N THR A 49 -1.33 -5.63 -2.03
CA THR A 49 -1.34 -4.97 -3.34
C THR A 49 -1.55 -3.48 -3.17
N VAL A 50 -0.58 -2.69 -3.64
CA VAL A 50 -0.64 -1.23 -3.67
C VAL A 50 -1.23 -0.79 -5.01
N VAL A 51 -2.24 0.08 -4.96
CA VAL A 51 -2.85 0.70 -6.14
C VAL A 51 -2.55 2.20 -6.09
N GLU A 52 -1.85 2.69 -7.09
CA GLU A 52 -1.39 4.09 -7.18
C GLU A 52 -1.82 4.68 -8.52
N PHE A 53 -2.30 5.92 -8.47
CA PHE A 53 -2.73 6.67 -9.65
C PHE A 53 -1.53 7.13 -10.49
N MET A 54 -0.45 7.56 -9.85
CA MET A 54 0.80 7.95 -10.50
C MET A 54 1.53 6.74 -11.09
N ASP A 55 2.50 7.00 -11.96
CA ASP A 55 3.32 5.98 -12.62
C ASP A 55 4.46 5.42 -11.74
N ARG A 56 4.62 5.94 -10.52
CA ARG A 56 5.64 5.55 -9.54
C ARG A 56 5.13 5.71 -8.11
N ILE A 57 5.71 4.92 -7.21
CA ILE A 57 5.56 5.12 -5.76
C ILE A 57 6.40 6.30 -5.29
N THR A 58 6.09 6.84 -4.11
CA THR A 58 6.78 7.99 -3.50
C THR A 58 7.11 9.08 -4.52
N PRO A 59 6.09 9.61 -5.24
CA PRO A 59 6.31 10.45 -6.42
C PRO A 59 7.02 11.78 -6.13
N GLU A 60 7.02 12.20 -4.85
CA GLU A 60 7.72 13.39 -4.35
C GLU A 60 9.22 13.17 -4.12
N MET A 61 9.69 11.92 -4.10
CA MET A 61 11.10 11.57 -3.95
C MET A 61 11.83 11.53 -5.31
N ASP A 62 13.16 11.46 -5.26
CA ASP A 62 13.97 11.22 -6.45
C ASP A 62 13.54 9.95 -7.21
N GLY A 63 13.51 10.03 -8.54
CA GLY A 63 12.96 8.98 -9.38
C GLY A 63 13.73 7.66 -9.32
N GLU A 64 15.06 7.71 -9.17
CA GLU A 64 15.87 6.50 -9.06
C GLU A 64 15.69 5.85 -7.68
N VAL A 65 15.58 6.67 -6.63
CA VAL A 65 15.26 6.19 -5.28
C VAL A 65 13.90 5.49 -5.25
N SER A 66 12.85 6.11 -5.80
CA SER A 66 11.52 5.51 -5.89
C SER A 66 11.51 4.18 -6.65
N LYS A 67 12.25 4.10 -7.77
CA LYS A 67 12.40 2.88 -8.57
C LYS A 67 13.11 1.76 -7.84
N GLN A 68 14.23 2.06 -7.18
CA GLN A 68 14.95 1.06 -6.38
C GLN A 68 14.12 0.59 -5.19
N PHE A 69 13.41 1.52 -4.54
CA PHE A 69 12.53 1.19 -3.43
C PHE A 69 11.41 0.24 -3.86
N GLN A 70 10.72 0.55 -4.98
CA GLN A 70 9.69 -0.33 -5.53
C GLN A 70 10.25 -1.73 -5.84
N ARG A 71 11.46 -1.80 -6.41
CA ARG A 71 12.11 -3.08 -6.71
C ARG A 71 12.39 -3.90 -5.45
N ILE A 72 12.85 -3.25 -4.38
CA ILE A 72 13.12 -3.90 -3.09
C ILE A 72 11.81 -4.42 -2.49
N LEU A 73 10.76 -3.59 -2.44
CA LEU A 73 9.46 -3.98 -1.90
C LEU A 73 8.80 -5.09 -2.73
N GLY A 74 8.94 -5.04 -4.07
CA GLY A 74 8.47 -6.09 -4.97
C GLY A 74 9.12 -7.45 -4.70
N ARG A 75 10.44 -7.45 -4.42
CA ARG A 75 11.16 -8.66 -3.98
C ARG A 75 10.70 -9.18 -2.61
N GLN A 76 10.20 -8.31 -1.75
CA GLN A 76 9.61 -8.68 -0.45
C GLN A 76 8.16 -9.18 -0.56
N GLY A 77 7.58 -9.20 -1.76
CA GLY A 77 6.26 -9.78 -2.03
C GLY A 77 5.13 -8.76 -2.22
N LEU A 78 5.39 -7.47 -2.09
CA LEU A 78 4.40 -6.43 -2.38
C LEU A 78 4.11 -6.39 -3.90
N LYS A 79 2.83 -6.28 -4.25
CA LYS A 79 2.39 -6.10 -5.64
C LYS A 79 2.03 -4.64 -5.88
N PHE A 80 2.30 -4.15 -7.09
CA PHE A 80 2.03 -2.77 -7.46
C PHE A 80 1.14 -2.71 -8.70
N ARG A 81 0.08 -1.89 -8.64
CA ARG A 81 -0.73 -1.46 -9.78
C ARG A 81 -0.59 0.05 -9.87
N LEU A 82 0.42 0.48 -10.64
CA LEU A 82 0.70 1.89 -10.90
C LEU A 82 -0.14 2.38 -12.08
N SER A 83 -0.19 3.69 -12.31
CA SER A 83 -0.99 4.31 -13.36
C SER A 83 -2.46 3.86 -13.33
N THR A 84 -2.98 3.57 -12.13
CA THR A 84 -4.30 2.94 -11.93
C THR A 84 -5.17 3.83 -11.07
N LYS A 85 -6.17 4.46 -11.68
CA LYS A 85 -7.16 5.28 -10.97
C LYS A 85 -8.20 4.39 -10.27
N VAL A 86 -8.37 4.58 -8.97
CA VAL A 86 -9.47 4.00 -8.22
C VAL A 86 -10.77 4.76 -8.56
N THR A 87 -11.84 4.01 -8.81
CA THR A 87 -13.17 4.56 -9.09
C THR A 87 -14.17 4.02 -8.07
N GLY A 88 -14.99 4.90 -7.50
CA GLY A 88 -15.97 4.58 -6.46
C GLY A 88 -16.74 5.79 -5.97
#